data_AF-A0AAV4IQM7-F1
#
_entry.id   AF-A0AAV4IQM7-F1
#
_cell.length_a   1.000
_cell.length_b   1.000
_cell.length_c   1.000
_cell.angle_alpha   90.00
_cell.angle_beta   90.00
_cell.angle_gamma   90.00
#
_symmetry.space_group_name_H-M   'P 1'
#
loop_
_entity.id
_entity.type
_entity.pdbx_description
1 polymer ?
#
loop_
_entity_poly.entity_id
_entity_poly.type
_entity_poly.pdbx_seq_one_letter_code
_entity_poly.pdbx_strand_id
1 'polypeptide(L)'
;MSTREEIVQQADFLGYRGEKREEYLKQEFKVLAERAAIARKEEMERAARKEELERAARKEEAERASNFKKVLFDLPYDCLGEQIKNW
;
A
#
# COMPACT_ATOMS: atom_id res chain seq x y z
N MET A 1 -22.25 -2.58 -15.55
CA MET A 1 -22.16 -1.56 -16.61
C MET A 1 -20.82 -0.86 -16.46
N SER A 2 -20.16 -0.50 -17.56
CA SER A 2 -18.89 0.23 -17.50
C SER A 2 -19.14 1.70 -17.15
N THR A 3 -18.24 2.33 -16.38
CA THR A 3 -18.31 3.76 -16.03
C THR A 3 -18.41 4.67 -17.25
N ARG A 4 -17.87 4.22 -18.38
CA ARG A 4 -18.00 4.89 -19.68
C ARG A 4 -19.43 4.85 -20.22
N GLU A 5 -20.11 3.72 -20.09
CA GLU A 5 -21.48 3.55 -20.56
C GLU A 5 -22.46 4.35 -19.70
N GLU A 6 -22.22 4.43 -18.40
CA GLU A 6 -23.03 5.25 -17.47
C GLU A 6 -22.97 6.73 -17.85
N ILE A 7 -21.79 7.28 -18.13
CA ILE A 7 -21.62 8.69 -18.56
C ILE A 7 -22.36 8.96 -19.89
N VAL A 8 -22.31 8.01 -20.83
CA VAL A 8 -23.00 8.14 -22.12
C VAL A 8 -24.52 8.09 -21.94
N GLN A 9 -25.02 7.16 -21.13
CA GLN A 9 -26.45 7.08 -20.81
C GLN A 9 -26.94 8.31 -20.05
N GLN A 10 -26.12 8.85 -19.14
CA GLN A 10 -26.39 10.10 -18.43
C GLN A 10 -26.53 11.27 -19.41
N ALA A 11 -25.62 11.37 -20.39
CA ALA A 11 -25.69 12.41 -21.42
C ALA A 11 -26.97 12.30 -22.26
N ASP A 12 -27.36 11.08 -22.61
CA ASP A 12 -28.56 10.80 -23.39
C ASP A 12 -29.84 11.07 -22.55
N PHE A 13 -29.83 10.76 -21.25
CA PHE A 13 -30.92 11.07 -20.31
C PHE A 13 -31.12 12.57 -20.11
N LEU A 14 -30.02 13.34 -20.01
CA LEU A 14 -30.05 14.80 -19.89
C LEU A 14 -30.42 15.49 -21.22
N GLY A 15 -30.58 14.73 -22.30
CA GLY A 15 -30.95 15.25 -23.61
C GLY A 15 -29.84 16.07 -24.28
N TYR A 16 -28.57 15.91 -23.87
CA TYR A 16 -27.46 16.60 -24.49
C TYR A 16 -27.23 16.07 -25.91
N ARG A 17 -27.15 16.99 -26.88
CA ARG A 17 -27.00 16.68 -28.32
C ARG A 17 -25.93 17.59 -28.94
N GLY A 18 -25.26 17.11 -29.98
CA GLY A 18 -24.23 17.84 -30.71
C GLY A 18 -23.07 18.28 -29.79
N GLU A 19 -22.60 19.51 -29.96
CA GLU A 19 -21.46 20.08 -29.24
C GLU A 19 -21.62 20.04 -27.71
N LYS A 20 -22.84 20.22 -27.19
CA LYS A 20 -23.11 20.14 -25.73
C LYS A 20 -22.87 18.73 -25.18
N ARG A 21 -23.16 17.69 -25.98
CA ARG A 21 -22.90 16.30 -25.61
C ARG A 21 -21.40 16.04 -25.57
N GLU A 22 -20.68 16.51 -26.57
CA GLU A 22 -19.22 16.34 -26.64
C GLU A 22 -18.50 17.06 -25.50
N GLU A 23 -18.92 18.29 -25.17
CA GLU A 23 -18.37 19.04 -24.05
C GLU A 23 -18.63 18.32 -22.71
N TYR A 24 -19.86 17.87 -22.48
CA TYR A 24 -20.23 17.11 -21.29
C TYR A 24 -19.40 15.83 -21.14
N LEU A 25 -19.34 15.01 -22.18
CA LEU A 25 -18.55 13.77 -22.17
C LEU A 25 -17.07 14.07 -21.91
N LYS A 26 -16.51 15.10 -22.55
CA LYS A 26 -15.11 15.49 -22.38
C LYS A 26 -14.80 15.91 -20.94
N GLN A 27 -15.69 16.67 -20.31
CA GLN A 27 -15.54 17.06 -18.90
C GLN A 27 -15.61 15.84 -17.98
N GLU A 28 -16.60 14.98 -18.15
CA GLU A 28 -16.78 13.80 -17.28
C GLU A 28 -15.62 12.82 -17.42
N PHE A 29 -15.15 12.56 -18.64
CA PHE A 29 -13.97 11.72 -18.84
C PHE A 29 -12.70 12.33 -18.26
N LYS A 30 -12.57 13.65 -18.31
CA LYS A 30 -11.44 14.35 -17.68
C LYS A 30 -11.47 14.15 -16.16
N VAL A 31 -12.62 14.39 -15.52
CA VAL A 31 -12.80 14.18 -14.08
C VAL A 31 -12.53 12.73 -13.68
N LEU A 32 -13.00 11.78 -14.49
CA LEU A 32 -12.77 10.35 -14.26
C LEU A 32 -11.26 10.02 -14.34
N ALA A 33 -10.56 10.55 -15.34
CA ALA A 33 -9.11 10.35 -15.49
C ALA A 33 -8.33 10.96 -14.32
N GLU A 34 -8.70 12.16 -13.87
CA GLU A 34 -8.09 12.81 -12.71
C GLU A 34 -8.31 11.98 -11.42
N ARG A 35 -9.53 11.49 -11.19
CA ARG A 35 -9.82 10.60 -10.06
C ARG A 35 -9.01 9.30 -10.12
N ALA A 36 -8.90 8.68 -11.29
CA ALA A 36 -8.09 7.48 -11.46
C ALA A 36 -6.60 7.73 -11.22
N ALA A 37 -6.08 8.90 -11.62
CA ALA A 37 -4.71 9.29 -11.36
C ALA A 37 -4.43 9.53 -9.88
N ILE A 38 -5.37 10.17 -9.16
CA ILE A 38 -5.27 10.37 -7.70
C ILE A 38 -5.30 9.02 -6.97
N ALA A 39 -6.26 8.16 -7.30
CA ALA A 39 -6.38 6.84 -6.69
C ALA A 39 -5.10 6.00 -6.87
N ARG A 40 -4.48 6.03 -8.06
CA ARG A 40 -3.20 5.37 -8.29
C ARG A 40 -2.05 5.95 -7.48
N LYS A 41 -2.00 7.28 -7.30
CA LYS A 41 -1.00 7.92 -6.44
C LYS A 41 -1.17 7.49 -4.99
N GLU A 42 -2.40 7.54 -4.47
CA GLU A 42 -2.69 7.10 -3.10
C GLU A 42 -2.36 5.62 -2.88
N GLU A 43 -2.63 4.76 -3.86
CA GLU A 43 -2.25 3.35 -3.80
C GLU A 43 -0.73 3.17 -3.75
N MET A 44 0.02 3.90 -4.58
CA MET A 44 1.49 3.88 -4.55
C MET A 44 2.04 4.39 -3.21
N GLU A 45 1.47 5.45 -2.64
CA GLU A 45 1.89 5.97 -1.33
C GLU A 45 1.59 4.98 -0.19
N ARG A 46 0.43 4.30 -0.23
CA ARG A 46 0.11 3.23 0.73
C ARG A 46 1.06 2.06 0.60
N ALA A 47 1.39 1.64 -0.63
CA ALA A 47 2.34 0.57 -0.87
C ALA A 47 3.74 0.93 -0.35
N ALA A 48 4.21 2.16 -0.63
CA ALA A 48 5.50 2.64 -0.14
C ALA A 48 5.59 2.67 1.40
N ARG A 49 4.54 3.15 2.09
CA ARG A 49 4.48 3.13 3.56
C ARG A 49 4.49 1.71 4.13
N LYS A 50 3.79 0.78 3.49
CA LYS A 50 3.78 -0.63 3.92
C LYS A 50 5.17 -1.26 3.78
N GLU A 51 5.86 -1.02 2.67
CA GLU A 51 7.23 -1.50 2.46
C GLU A 51 8.20 -0.89 3.49
N GLU A 52 8.07 0.39 3.80
CA GLU A 52 8.88 1.05 4.83
C GLU A 52 8.66 0.44 6.22
N LEU A 53 7.40 0.17 6.60
CA LEU A 53 7.04 -0.50 7.85
C LEU A 53 7.62 -1.91 7.93
N GLU A 54 7.54 -2.71 6.86
CA GLU A 54 8.13 -4.05 6.82
C GLU A 54 9.66 -4.00 6.94
N ARG A 55 10.30 -3.01 6.32
CA ARG A 55 11.75 -2.82 6.42
C ARG A 55 12.18 -2.39 7.82
N ALA A 56 11.40 -1.54 8.49
CA ALA A 56 11.64 -1.13 9.86
C ALA A 56 11.51 -2.33 10.83
N ALA A 57 10.44 -3.14 10.68
CA ALA A 57 10.24 -4.34 11.49
C ALA A 57 11.39 -5.35 11.37
N ARG A 58 11.91 -5.58 10.16
CA ARG A 58 13.07 -6.47 9.95
C ARG A 58 14.36 -5.94 10.55
N LYS A 59 14.57 -4.62 10.53
CA LYS A 59 15.75 -4.01 11.19
C LYS A 59 15.69 -4.21 12.70
N GLU A 60 14.53 -3.98 13.32
CA GLU A 60 14.35 -4.18 14.76
C GLU A 60 14.59 -5.64 15.15
N GLU A 61 14.08 -6.60 14.37
CA GLU A 61 14.33 -8.03 14.58
C GLU A 61 15.82 -8.38 14.45
N ALA A 62 16.50 -7.83 13.45
CA ALA A 62 17.94 -8.04 13.26
C ALA A 62 18.77 -7.46 14.41
N GLU A 63 18.40 -6.29 14.93
CA GLU A 63 19.05 -5.68 16.10
C GLU A 63 18.84 -6.51 17.37
N ARG A 64 17.61 -7.02 17.60
CA ARG A 64 17.34 -7.95 18.71
C ARG A 64 18.16 -9.22 18.60
N ALA A 65 18.23 -9.83 17.41
CA ALA A 65 19.03 -11.04 17.18
C ALA A 65 20.53 -10.78 17.39
N SER A 66 21.05 -9.63 16.95
CA SER A 66 22.43 -9.22 17.17
C SER A 66 22.75 -9.02 18.65
N ASN A 67 21.87 -8.33 19.38
CA ASN A 67 22.01 -8.14 20.82
C ASN A 67 21.93 -9.47 21.57
N PHE A 68 21.03 -10.37 21.18
CA PHE A 68 20.94 -11.70 21.77
C PHE A 68 22.22 -12.52 21.56
N LYS A 69 22.79 -12.52 20.35
CA LYS A 69 24.08 -13.18 20.08
C LYS A 69 25.22 -12.60 20.91
N LYS A 70 25.26 -11.27 21.07
CA LYS A 70 26.26 -10.61 21.90
C LYS A 70 26.13 -11.03 23.36
N VAL A 71 24.93 -10.99 23.92
CA VAL A 71 24.66 -11.46 25.29
C VAL A 71 25.00 -12.95 25.46
N LEU A 72 24.68 -13.79 24.48
CA LEU A 72 25.01 -15.21 24.50
C LEU A 72 26.52 -15.46 24.44
N PHE A 73 27.27 -14.64 23.71
CA PHE A 73 28.72 -14.79 23.57
C PHE A 73 29.50 -14.16 24.74
N ASP A 74 28.93 -13.13 25.38
CA ASP A 74 29.47 -12.49 26.59
C ASP A 74 29.11 -13.24 27.89
N LEU A 75 28.22 -14.25 27.83
CA LEU A 75 27.92 -15.12 28.96
C LEU A 75 29.09 -16.09 29.22
N PRO A 76 29.67 -16.13 30.43
CA PRO A 76 30.68 -17.13 30.77
C PRO A 76 30.11 -18.55 30.60
N TYR A 77 30.91 -19.43 29.98
CA TYR A 77 30.55 -20.80 29.61
C TYR A 77 29.96 -21.65 30.77
N ASP A 78 30.16 -21.24 32.03
CA ASP A 78 29.62 -21.89 33.22
C ASP A 78 28.09 -21.82 33.37
N CYS A 79 27.41 -20.84 32.76
CA CYS A 79 25.95 -20.68 32.90
C CYS A 79 25.11 -21.53 31.92
N LEU A 80 25.70 -22.09 30.87
CA LEU A 80 24.99 -22.88 29.85
C LEU A 80 24.93 -24.39 30.17
N GLY A 81 25.70 -24.87 31.14
CA GLY A 81 25.81 -26.30 31.48
C GLY A 81 24.67 -26.88 32.33
N GLU A 82 23.89 -26.04 33.02
CA GLU A 82 22.85 -26.52 33.97
C GLU A 82 21.43 -26.57 33.40
N GLN A 83 21.11 -25.86 32.31
CA GLN A 83 19.74 -25.84 31.77
C GLN A 83 19.40 -27.00 30.83
N ILE A 84 20.38 -27.77 30.35
CA ILE A 84 20.15 -28.88 29.40
C ILE A 84 19.78 -30.20 30.13
N LYS A 85 19.90 -30.27 31.46
CA LYS A 85 19.64 -31.51 32.24
C LYS A 85 18.20 -31.68 32.75
N ASN A 86 17.30 -30.72 32.48
CA ASN A 86 15.89 -30.78 32.93
C ASN A 86 14.88 -30.73 31.76
N TRP A 87 15.23 -31.32 30.62
CA TRP A 87 14.27 -31.74 29.59
C TRP A 87 14.37 -33.25 29.41
#